data_AF-A0A1X1NC59-F1
#
_entry.id   AF-A0A1X1NC59-F1
#
_cell.length_a   1.000
_cell.length_b   1.000
_cell.length_c   1.000
_cell.angle_alpha   90.00
_cell.angle_beta   90.00
_cell.angle_gamma   90.00
#
_symmetry.space_group_name_H-M   'P 1'
#
loop_
_entity.id
_entity.type
_entity.pdbx_description
1 polymer ?
#
loop_
_entity_poly.entity_id
_entity_poly.type
_entity_poly.pdbx_seq_one_letter_code
_entity_poly.pdbx_strand_id
1 'polypeptide(L)'
;MPETGGTPHLGAVVTHDTSDWSLAPVPEWAGTPVTVRVSRSGDALTIRARTGEGPWRMIRLAHMRPAAIATAGPFCCSPRREGLRVRFTRFAFGPADTGLHETP
;
A
#
# COMPACT_ATOMS: atom_id res chain seq x y z
N MET A 1 -13.58 3.99 7.54
CA MET A 1 -13.85 3.31 6.26
C MET A 1 -15.32 3.54 5.91
N PRO A 2 -15.64 4.01 4.69
CA PRO A 2 -16.97 3.86 4.12
C PRO A 2 -17.35 2.37 4.00
N GLU A 3 -18.65 2.08 3.85
CA GLU A 3 -19.10 0.72 3.58
C GLU A 3 -18.88 0.39 2.10
N THR A 4 -18.05 -0.61 1.79
CA THR A 4 -17.55 -0.85 0.42
C THR A 4 -18.47 -1.70 -0.47
N GLY A 5 -19.70 -2.00 -0.02
CA GLY A 5 -20.66 -2.84 -0.76
C GLY A 5 -20.20 -4.29 -1.03
N GLY A 6 -19.15 -4.76 -0.36
CA GLY A 6 -18.50 -6.05 -0.64
C GLY A 6 -17.40 -6.01 -1.69
N THR A 7 -17.29 -4.93 -2.47
CA THR A 7 -16.23 -4.72 -3.46
C THR A 7 -14.88 -4.56 -2.76
N PRO A 8 -13.80 -5.27 -3.18
CA PRO A 8 -12.47 -5.04 -2.66
C PRO A 8 -11.97 -3.64 -3.05
N HIS A 9 -11.38 -2.94 -2.09
CA HIS A 9 -10.79 -1.63 -2.30
C HIS A 9 -9.32 -1.65 -1.88
N LEU A 10 -8.52 -0.81 -2.54
CA LEU A 10 -7.13 -0.59 -2.21
C LEU A 10 -6.91 0.88 -1.87
N GLY A 11 -5.97 1.15 -0.97
CA GLY A 11 -5.72 2.48 -0.47
C GLY A 11 -4.55 2.52 0.50
N ALA A 12 -4.22 3.71 0.95
CA ALA A 12 -3.26 3.96 2.01
C ALA A 12 -3.79 5.02 2.97
N VAL A 13 -3.52 4.83 4.26
CA VAL A 13 -3.75 5.83 5.31
C VAL A 13 -2.39 6.40 5.71
N VAL A 14 -2.30 7.72 5.80
CA VAL A 14 -1.11 8.46 6.25
C VAL A 14 -1.52 9.24 7.50
N THR A 15 -0.84 9.02 8.62
CA THR A 15 -1.20 9.64 9.90
C THR A 15 -0.12 10.62 10.34
N HIS A 16 -0.45 11.91 10.32
CA HIS A 16 0.32 13.02 10.87
C HIS A 16 -0.60 13.76 11.84
N ASP A 17 -0.66 13.27 13.09
CA ASP A 17 -1.58 13.62 14.17
C ASP A 17 -3.08 13.32 13.86
N THR A 18 -3.56 13.77 12.70
CA THR A 18 -4.79 13.30 12.04
C THR A 18 -4.47 12.27 10.97
N SER A 19 -5.47 11.53 10.49
CA SER A 19 -5.29 10.50 9.47
C SER A 19 -5.92 10.90 8.14
N ASP A 20 -5.11 10.94 7.08
CA ASP A 20 -5.46 11.22 5.69
C ASP A 20 -5.57 9.90 4.90
N TRP A 21 -6.64 9.72 4.14
CA TRP A 21 -7.07 8.44 3.57
C TRP A 21 -7.18 8.53 2.04
N SER A 22 -6.48 7.63 1.36
CA SER A 22 -6.68 7.33 -0.06
C SER A 22 -7.40 5.99 -0.20
N LEU A 23 -8.37 5.88 -1.11
CA LEU A 23 -9.15 4.65 -1.33
C LEU A 23 -9.72 4.61 -2.75
N ALA A 24 -9.59 3.49 -3.44
CA ALA A 24 -10.18 3.22 -4.75
C ALA A 24 -10.70 1.78 -4.83
N PRO A 25 -11.81 1.52 -5.55
CA PRO A 25 -12.27 0.15 -5.82
C PRO A 25 -11.31 -0.57 -6.77
N VAL A 26 -11.06 -1.86 -6.52
CA VAL A 26 -10.25 -2.75 -7.37
C VAL A 26 -10.93 -4.11 -7.56
N PRO A 27 -12.18 -4.16 -8.07
CA PRO A 27 -12.96 -5.40 -8.23
C PRO A 27 -12.21 -6.49 -9.01
N GLU A 28 -11.42 -6.09 -10.00
CA GLU A 28 -10.62 -6.97 -10.86
C GLU A 28 -9.36 -7.52 -10.20
N TRP A 29 -9.06 -7.13 -8.95
CA TRP A 29 -7.97 -7.71 -8.14
C TRP A 29 -8.48 -8.80 -7.18
N ALA A 30 -9.79 -9.05 -7.13
CA ALA A 30 -10.40 -10.07 -6.28
C ALA A 30 -9.76 -11.45 -6.46
N GLY A 31 -9.40 -12.11 -5.36
CA GLY A 31 -8.78 -13.45 -5.36
C GLY A 31 -7.32 -13.51 -5.83
N THR A 32 -6.76 -12.41 -6.36
CA THR A 32 -5.37 -12.40 -6.89
C THR A 32 -4.33 -12.01 -5.82
N PRO A 33 -3.08 -12.51 -5.90
CA PRO A 33 -2.00 -12.02 -5.04
C PRO A 33 -1.61 -10.58 -5.37
N VAL A 34 -1.84 -9.67 -4.42
CA VAL A 34 -1.42 -8.27 -4.50
C VAL A 34 0.00 -8.10 -3.99
N THR A 35 0.87 -7.46 -4.78
CA THR A 35 2.19 -6.99 -4.36
C THR A 35 2.13 -5.49 -4.07
N VAL A 36 2.48 -5.07 -2.86
CA VAL A 36 2.66 -3.66 -2.49
C VAL A 36 4.16 -3.37 -2.39
N ARG A 37 4.60 -2.26 -2.98
CA ARG A 37 5.96 -1.71 -2.81
C ARG A 37 5.86 -0.33 -2.18
N VAL A 38 6.50 -0.17 -1.03
CA VAL A 38 6.77 1.15 -0.44
C VAL A 38 8.20 1.52 -0.77
N SER A 39 8.46 2.80 -1.07
CA SER A 39 9.82 3.30 -1.29
C SER A 39 9.97 4.72 -0.78
N ARG A 40 11.17 5.03 -0.29
CA ARG A 40 11.50 6.33 0.31
C ARG A 40 12.62 6.99 -0.50
N SER A 41 12.46 8.27 -0.83
CA SER A 41 13.48 9.10 -1.45
C SER A 41 13.43 10.49 -0.82
N GLY A 42 14.50 10.88 -0.11
CA GLY A 42 14.50 12.13 0.67
C GLY A 42 13.37 12.17 1.70
N ASP A 43 12.47 13.15 1.54
CA ASP A 43 11.27 13.32 2.35
C ASP A 43 10.01 12.67 1.74
N ALA A 44 10.10 12.01 0.58
CA ALA A 44 8.96 11.37 -0.08
C ALA A 44 8.84 9.88 0.27
N LEU A 45 7.65 9.46 0.69
CA LEU A 45 7.19 8.07 0.66
C LEU A 45 6.25 7.86 -0.54
N THR A 46 6.57 6.85 -1.34
CA THR A 46 5.74 6.38 -2.46
C THR A 46 5.23 4.98 -2.17
N ILE A 47 3.96 4.75 -2.50
CA ILE A 47 3.28 3.46 -2.34
C ILE A 47 2.75 3.05 -3.72
N ARG A 48 3.39 2.06 -4.34
CA ARG A 48 2.89 1.37 -5.54
C ARG A 48 2.22 0.05 -5.15
N ALA A 49 1.29 -0.42 -5.98
CA ALA A 49 0.84 -1.80 -5.95
C ALA A 49 0.64 -2.36 -7.36
N ARG A 50 0.65 -3.70 -7.48
CA ARG A 50 0.26 -4.45 -8.68
C ARG A 50 -0.25 -5.85 -8.34
N THR A 51 -0.88 -6.51 -9.31
CA THR A 51 -1.26 -7.93 -9.26
C THR A 51 -0.52 -8.69 -10.35
N GLY A 52 0.05 -9.85 -10.00
CA GLY A 52 0.94 -10.61 -10.90
C GLY A 52 2.05 -9.74 -11.52
N GLU A 53 2.24 -9.88 -12.83
CA GLU A 53 3.15 -9.03 -13.62
C GLU A 53 2.45 -7.81 -14.27
N GLY A 54 1.29 -7.41 -13.74
CA GLY A 54 0.58 -6.20 -14.19
C GLY A 54 1.37 -4.89 -13.94
N PRO A 55 0.94 -3.77 -14.57
CA PRO A 55 1.62 -2.49 -14.44
C PRO A 55 1.54 -1.91 -13.03
N TRP A 56 2.43 -0.96 -12.75
CA TRP A 56 2.37 -0.14 -11.54
C TRP A 56 1.06 0.65 -11.47
N ARG A 57 0.39 0.60 -10.31
CA ARG A 57 -0.54 1.64 -9.89
C ARG A 57 0.04 2.40 -8.72
N MET A 58 0.16 3.73 -8.85
CA MET A 58 0.46 4.60 -7.72
C MET A 58 -0.77 4.69 -6.83
N ILE A 59 -0.61 4.36 -5.54
CA ILE A 59 -1.70 4.40 -4.55
C ILE A 59 -1.60 5.67 -3.71
N ARG A 60 -0.37 6.08 -3.36
CA ARG A 60 -0.10 7.28 -2.58
C ARG A 60 1.31 7.80 -2.83
N LEU A 61 1.43 9.13 -2.92
CA LEU A 61 2.64 9.89 -2.58
C LEU A 61 2.34 10.63 -1.27
N ALA A 62 3.30 10.66 -0.35
CA ALA A 62 3.17 11.28 0.96
C ALA A 62 4.51 11.85 1.44
N HIS A 63 4.47 12.96 2.18
CA HIS A 63 5.64 13.45 2.91
C HIS A 63 5.97 12.54 4.11
N MET A 64 7.26 12.44 4.45
CA MET A 64 7.80 11.80 5.62
C MET A 64 9.14 12.48 5.98
N ARG A 65 9.19 13.21 7.10
CA ARG A 65 10.37 13.97 7.56
C ARG A 65 11.69 13.18 7.34
N PRO A 66 12.73 13.71 6.66
CA PRO A 66 13.94 12.95 6.31
C PRO A 66 14.63 12.23 7.48
N ALA A 67 14.67 12.85 8.66
CA ALA A 67 15.26 12.27 9.87
C ALA A 67 14.37 11.23 10.59
N ALA A 68 13.17 10.93 10.09
CA ALA A 68 12.27 9.96 10.72
C ALA A 68 12.83 8.53 10.65
N ILE A 69 13.14 7.97 11.82
CA ILE A 69 13.32 6.53 12.03
C ILE A 69 11.95 5.86 11.87
N ALA A 70 11.88 4.73 11.16
CA ALA A 70 10.64 3.98 10.99
C ALA A 70 10.90 2.49 10.79
N THR A 71 9.91 1.69 11.17
CA THR A 71 9.83 0.25 10.88
C THR A 71 8.84 0.01 9.76
N ALA A 72 9.02 -1.08 9.01
CA ALA A 72 8.06 -1.57 8.04
C ALA A 72 7.92 -3.09 8.21
N GLY A 73 6.71 -3.60 8.00
CA GLY A 73 6.41 -5.03 8.14
C GLY A 73 4.98 -5.34 7.69
N PRO A 74 4.65 -6.63 7.51
CA PRO A 74 3.28 -7.05 7.23
C PRO A 74 2.35 -6.72 8.40
N PHE A 75 1.16 -6.18 8.10
CA PHE A 75 0.13 -5.86 9.08
C PHE A 75 -1.25 -6.30 8.59
N CYS A 76 -2.12 -6.74 9.50
CA CYS A 76 -3.47 -7.21 9.22
C CYS A 76 -4.40 -6.86 10.39
N CYS A 77 -5.60 -6.37 10.09
CA CYS A 77 -6.61 -6.06 11.10
C CYS A 77 -8.02 -6.46 10.61
N SER A 78 -8.91 -6.81 11.54
CA SER A 78 -10.32 -7.08 11.24
C SER A 78 -11.21 -6.41 12.29
N PRO A 79 -11.61 -5.14 12.09
CA PRO A 79 -12.18 -4.31 13.15
C PRO A 79 -13.66 -4.59 13.46
N ARG A 80 -14.29 -5.58 12.81
CA ARG A 80 -15.73 -5.88 12.96
C ARG A 80 -16.05 -7.33 13.35
N ARG A 81 -15.13 -8.27 13.13
CA ARG A 81 -15.29 -9.70 13.43
C ARG A 81 -13.95 -10.41 13.43
N GLU A 82 -13.89 -11.57 14.05
CA GLU A 82 -12.73 -12.48 13.97
C GLU A 82 -12.68 -13.27 12.65
N GLY A 83 -11.77 -14.24 12.55
CA GLY A 83 -11.70 -15.21 11.45
C GLY A 83 -11.03 -14.72 10.15
N LEU A 84 -10.57 -13.46 10.06
CA LEU A 84 -9.79 -12.99 8.92
C LEU A 84 -8.43 -13.71 8.84
N ARG A 85 -8.18 -14.42 7.74
CA ARG A 85 -6.92 -15.11 7.46
C ARG A 85 -6.21 -14.45 6.27
N VAL A 86 -5.03 -13.91 6.50
CA VAL A 86 -4.15 -13.33 5.46
C VAL A 86 -2.85 -14.13 5.41
N ARG A 87 -2.38 -14.43 4.19
CA ARG A 87 -1.08 -15.10 3.95
C ARG A 87 -0.16 -14.16 3.20
N PHE A 88 0.81 -13.60 3.90
CA PHE A 88 1.94 -12.90 3.27
C PHE A 88 2.90 -13.94 2.67
N THR A 89 3.10 -13.91 1.36
CA THR A 89 3.92 -14.89 0.63
C THR A 89 5.39 -14.51 0.54
N ARG A 90 5.71 -13.22 0.64
CA ARG A 90 7.07 -12.67 0.66
C ARG A 90 7.10 -11.34 1.40
N PHE A 91 8.15 -11.09 2.16
CA PHE A 91 8.52 -9.79 2.70
C PHE A 91 10.03 -9.61 2.53
N ALA A 92 10.47 -8.42 2.10
CA ALA A 92 11.87 -8.13 1.82
C ALA A 92 12.12 -6.62 1.79
N PHE A 93 13.35 -6.23 2.15
CA PHE A 93 13.90 -4.89 1.89
C PHE A 93 14.80 -4.91 0.65
N GLY A 94 15.08 -3.73 0.10
CA GLY A 94 15.94 -3.53 -1.06
C GLY A 94 16.02 -2.05 -1.45
N PRO A 95 16.68 -1.71 -2.57
CA PRO A 95 16.77 -0.33 -3.05
C PRO A 95 15.40 0.33 -3.29
N ALA A 96 15.37 1.65 -3.15
CA ALA A 96 14.23 2.48 -3.50
C ALA A 96 13.85 2.32 -4.99
N ASP A 97 12.59 2.60 -5.32
CA ASP A 97 12.07 2.50 -6.67
C ASP A 97 12.55 3.67 -7.55
N THR A 98 13.31 3.39 -8.61
CA THR A 98 13.70 4.39 -9.62
C THR A 98 12.59 4.62 -10.66
N GLY A 99 11.78 3.58 -10.92
CA GLY A 99 10.68 3.54 -11.89
C GLY A 99 9.44 4.34 -11.48
N LEU A 100 9.65 5.53 -10.92
CA LEU A 100 8.66 6.58 -10.66
C LEU A 100 8.64 7.64 -11.77
N HIS A 101 9.74 7.77 -12.52
CA HIS A 101 9.88 8.71 -13.65
C HIS A 101 10.35 8.02 -14.95
N GLU A 102 10.52 6.69 -14.92
CA GLU A 102 10.77 5.88 -16.11
C GLU A 102 9.46 5.77 -16.91
N THR A 103 9.48 6.16 -18.18
CA THR A 103 8.35 6.04 -19.12
C THR A 103 8.02 4.56 -19.34
N PRO A 104 6.73 4.15 -19.40
CA PRO A 104 6.32 2.77 -19.66
C PRO A 104 6.65 2.27 -21.08
#